data_AF-A0A8J6B4X1-F1
#
_entry.id   AF-A0A8J6B4X1-F1
#
_cell.length_a   1.000
_cell.length_b   1.000
_cell.length_c   1.000
_cell.angle_alpha   90.00
_cell.angle_beta   90.00
_cell.angle_gamma   90.00
#
_symmetry.space_group_name_H-M   'P 1'
#
loop_
_entity.id
_entity.type
_entity.pdbx_description
1 polymer ?
#
loop_
_entity_poly.entity_id
_entity_poly.type
_entity_poly.pdbx_seq_one_letter_code
_entity_poly.pdbx_strand_id
1 'polypeptide(L)'
;MNSWSGSMEIGLTTQDPSLLDFPSSATGLKGGSWIVSGCSVLEDGRSILEEYGQDLDQLGEADLVGIQRTHSGELHLWVNGRDCGSAATGIPPGVWAVVDLYGKCTQITVLSCQPPEEEEEDVEDPDTGPLLSAGHPRPDKFPSSLDSDSGFPSTELSAVVSNAILSAYHGNLLSVSLGSPPPAAEHSPPTSNDALLFHEKCGTLIKLSNGNKTAERRRPLDEFNNGVVMTNRPLKDCEMFE
;
A
#
# COMPACT_ATOMS: atom_id res chain seq x y z
N MET A 1 0.58 -19.45 -41.27
CA MET A 1 -0.18 -18.60 -40.33
C MET A 1 -0.19 -19.34 -39.01
N ASN A 2 0.61 -18.89 -38.04
CA ASN A 2 0.64 -19.49 -36.70
C ASN A 2 -0.47 -18.80 -35.89
N SER A 3 -1.70 -19.29 -36.01
CA SER A 3 -2.82 -18.77 -35.23
C SER A 3 -2.93 -19.57 -33.94
N TRP A 4 -2.38 -19.02 -32.87
CA TRP A 4 -2.62 -19.52 -31.52
C TRP A 4 -4.04 -19.13 -31.08
N SER A 5 -4.75 -20.05 -30.43
CA SER A 5 -5.99 -19.78 -29.68
C SER A 5 -5.63 -19.64 -28.20
N GLY A 6 -6.37 -18.81 -27.46
CA GLY A 6 -6.01 -18.43 -26.10
C GLY A 6 -5.07 -17.23 -26.02
N SER A 7 -5.07 -16.55 -24.87
CA SER A 7 -4.11 -15.50 -24.50
C SER A 7 -3.40 -15.88 -23.19
N MET A 8 -3.31 -14.97 -22.24
CA MET A 8 -2.78 -15.20 -20.90
C MET A 8 -3.83 -15.71 -19.91
N GLU A 9 -3.37 -16.39 -18.86
CA GLU A 9 -4.15 -16.66 -17.65
C GLU A 9 -3.61 -15.78 -16.51
N ILE A 10 -4.45 -15.33 -15.59
CA ILE A 10 -4.04 -14.53 -14.44
C ILE A 10 -4.87 -14.85 -13.21
N GLY A 11 -4.29 -14.79 -12.01
CA GLY A 11 -5.01 -15.12 -10.80
C GLY A 11 -4.22 -15.03 -9.51
N LEU A 12 -4.75 -15.63 -8.45
CA LEU A 12 -4.14 -15.65 -7.13
C LEU A 12 -3.87 -17.07 -6.66
N THR A 13 -2.82 -17.26 -5.86
CA THR A 13 -2.59 -18.52 -5.14
C THR A 13 -1.98 -18.30 -3.76
N THR A 14 -2.26 -19.23 -2.84
CA THR A 14 -1.66 -19.29 -1.50
C THR A 14 -0.27 -19.94 -1.49
N GLN A 15 0.18 -20.48 -2.62
CA GLN A 15 1.44 -21.22 -2.68
C GLN A 15 2.64 -20.27 -2.80
N ASP A 16 3.67 -20.52 -1.98
CA ASP A 16 4.92 -19.77 -2.04
C ASP A 16 5.72 -20.17 -3.30
N PRO A 17 6.05 -19.22 -4.20
CA PRO A 17 6.79 -19.51 -5.43
C PRO A 17 8.17 -20.13 -5.16
N SER A 18 8.79 -19.86 -4.01
CA SER A 18 10.08 -20.45 -3.61
C SER A 18 9.99 -21.96 -3.46
N LEU A 19 8.85 -22.45 -2.95
CA LEU A 19 8.60 -23.85 -2.63
C LEU A 19 7.80 -24.58 -3.73
N LEU A 20 7.17 -23.83 -4.64
CA LEU A 20 6.32 -24.38 -5.68
C LEU A 20 7.11 -25.03 -6.82
N ASP A 21 6.71 -26.24 -7.21
CA ASP A 21 7.08 -26.81 -8.52
C ASP A 21 6.08 -26.31 -9.56
N PHE A 22 6.56 -25.44 -10.46
CA PHE A 22 5.70 -24.76 -11.42
C PHE A 22 5.02 -25.76 -12.37
N PRO A 23 3.68 -25.74 -12.49
CA PRO A 23 2.96 -26.59 -13.43
C PRO A 23 3.15 -26.13 -14.88
N SER A 24 2.68 -26.95 -15.82
CA SER A 24 2.68 -26.60 -17.24
C SER A 24 1.73 -25.46 -17.60
N SER A 25 0.71 -25.19 -16.77
CA SER A 25 -0.18 -24.03 -16.88
C SER A 25 -0.71 -23.62 -15.52
N ALA A 26 -1.09 -22.35 -15.34
CA ALA A 26 -1.60 -21.84 -14.06
C ALA A 26 -2.91 -22.53 -13.62
N THR A 27 -3.78 -22.93 -14.54
CA THR A 27 -4.98 -23.76 -14.21
C THR A 27 -4.63 -25.13 -13.62
N GLY A 28 -3.37 -25.57 -13.77
CA GLY A 28 -2.82 -26.75 -13.13
C GLY A 28 -2.56 -26.60 -11.62
N LEU A 29 -2.51 -25.38 -11.09
CA LEU A 29 -2.34 -25.12 -9.66
C LEU A 29 -3.52 -25.70 -8.84
N LYS A 30 -3.21 -26.06 -7.59
CA LYS A 30 -4.12 -26.71 -6.62
C LYS A 30 -3.78 -26.22 -5.21
N GLY A 31 -4.70 -26.39 -4.27
CA GLY A 31 -4.45 -26.11 -2.86
C GLY A 31 -4.60 -24.63 -2.50
N GLY A 32 -5.58 -23.95 -3.10
CA GLY A 32 -5.82 -22.52 -2.91
C GLY A 32 -5.31 -21.71 -4.09
N SER A 33 -5.94 -21.88 -5.24
CA SER A 33 -5.64 -21.14 -6.46
C SER A 33 -6.93 -20.72 -7.17
N TRP A 34 -7.00 -19.47 -7.62
CA TRP A 34 -8.12 -18.87 -8.34
C TRP A 34 -7.61 -18.22 -9.60
N ILE A 35 -7.92 -18.80 -10.77
CA ILE A 35 -7.33 -18.43 -12.06
C ILE A 35 -8.44 -17.99 -13.02
N VAL A 36 -8.28 -16.82 -13.63
CA VAL A 36 -9.08 -16.34 -14.74
C VAL A 36 -8.41 -16.79 -16.04
N SER A 37 -9.16 -17.48 -16.89
CA SER A 37 -8.72 -17.99 -18.20
C SER A 37 -9.85 -17.81 -19.22
N GLY A 38 -9.62 -17.02 -20.26
CA GLY A 38 -10.67 -16.60 -21.20
C GLY A 38 -11.79 -15.88 -20.44
N CYS A 39 -13.02 -16.39 -20.54
CA CYS A 39 -14.20 -15.89 -19.80
C CYS A 39 -14.46 -16.61 -18.46
N SER A 40 -13.66 -17.61 -18.11
CA SER A 40 -13.94 -18.50 -16.97
C SER A 40 -13.02 -18.23 -15.78
N VAL A 41 -13.54 -18.48 -14.58
CA VAL A 41 -12.79 -18.46 -13.32
C VAL A 41 -12.74 -19.88 -12.77
N LEU A 42 -11.54 -20.33 -12.44
CA LEU A 42 -11.27 -21.66 -11.95
C LEU A 42 -10.74 -21.62 -10.52
N GLU A 43 -11.28 -22.44 -9.64
CA GLU A 43 -10.75 -22.70 -8.30
C GLU A 43 -10.10 -24.08 -8.28
N ASP A 44 -8.80 -24.14 -7.99
CA ASP A 44 -8.02 -25.38 -8.00
C ASP A 44 -8.22 -26.19 -9.30
N GLY A 45 -8.26 -25.47 -10.43
CA GLY A 45 -8.48 -25.96 -11.79
C GLY A 45 -9.85 -26.58 -12.06
N ARG A 46 -10.84 -26.29 -11.22
CA ARG A 46 -12.26 -26.57 -11.50
C ARG A 46 -12.97 -25.26 -11.79
N SER A 47 -13.71 -25.20 -12.89
CA SER A 47 -14.50 -24.02 -13.23
C SER A 47 -15.55 -23.75 -12.15
N ILE A 48 -15.53 -22.55 -11.58
CA ILE A 48 -16.54 -22.06 -10.62
C ILE A 48 -17.45 -21.00 -11.25
N LEU A 49 -16.99 -20.36 -12.33
CA LEU A 49 -17.74 -19.37 -13.10
C LEU A 49 -17.33 -19.47 -14.57
N GLU A 50 -18.27 -19.69 -15.49
CA GLU A 50 -17.96 -19.86 -16.92
C GLU A 50 -18.15 -18.57 -17.74
N GLU A 51 -18.91 -17.62 -17.20
CA GLU A 51 -19.25 -16.34 -17.85
C GLU A 51 -18.96 -15.16 -16.91
N TYR A 52 -17.68 -14.91 -16.63
CA TYR A 52 -17.26 -13.75 -15.85
C TYR A 52 -17.55 -12.42 -16.56
N GLY A 53 -17.63 -12.45 -17.89
CA GLY A 53 -17.97 -11.31 -18.75
C GLY A 53 -16.75 -10.69 -19.42
N GLN A 54 -15.63 -10.55 -18.71
CA GLN A 54 -14.36 -10.16 -19.32
C GLN A 54 -13.67 -11.39 -19.93
N ASP A 55 -13.30 -11.29 -21.21
CA ASP A 55 -12.63 -12.36 -21.96
C ASP A 55 -11.16 -12.01 -22.19
N LEU A 56 -10.25 -12.74 -21.53
CA LEU A 56 -8.81 -12.53 -21.69
C LEU A 56 -8.31 -12.90 -23.10
N ASP A 57 -9.04 -13.69 -23.89
CA ASP A 57 -8.64 -14.08 -25.25
C ASP A 57 -8.79 -12.95 -26.28
N GLN A 58 -9.50 -11.89 -25.89
CA GLN A 58 -9.71 -10.66 -26.67
C GLN A 58 -8.66 -9.59 -26.40
N LEU A 59 -7.77 -9.81 -25.42
CA LEU A 59 -6.67 -8.88 -25.13
C LEU A 59 -5.73 -8.73 -26.33
N GLY A 60 -5.28 -7.49 -26.53
CA GLY A 60 -4.33 -7.07 -27.54
C GLY A 60 -3.00 -6.59 -26.95
N GLU A 61 -2.09 -6.21 -27.84
CA GLU A 61 -0.86 -5.54 -27.44
C GLU A 61 -1.18 -4.21 -26.76
N ALA A 62 -0.47 -3.91 -25.66
CA ALA A 62 -0.60 -2.71 -24.85
C ALA A 62 -1.89 -2.59 -24.00
N ASP A 63 -2.76 -3.61 -23.97
CA ASP A 63 -3.80 -3.69 -22.94
C ASP A 63 -3.17 -3.89 -21.56
N LEU A 64 -3.73 -3.20 -20.57
CA LEU A 64 -3.33 -3.31 -19.16
C LEU A 64 -4.26 -4.29 -18.46
N VAL A 65 -3.70 -5.21 -17.68
CA VAL A 65 -4.45 -6.24 -16.96
C VAL A 65 -3.94 -6.30 -15.53
N GLY A 66 -4.81 -6.01 -14.58
CA GLY A 66 -4.50 -6.06 -13.16
C GLY A 66 -5.31 -7.10 -12.42
N ILE A 67 -4.78 -7.55 -11.28
CA ILE A 67 -5.52 -8.33 -10.29
C ILE A 67 -5.32 -7.74 -8.89
N GLN A 68 -6.35 -7.86 -8.08
CA GLN A 68 -6.35 -7.36 -6.72
C GLN A 68 -7.12 -8.31 -5.81
N ARG A 69 -6.59 -8.54 -4.61
CA ARG A 69 -7.36 -9.08 -3.50
C ARG A 69 -7.94 -7.94 -2.69
N THR A 70 -9.25 -7.85 -2.56
CA THR A 70 -9.91 -6.85 -1.71
C THR A 70 -9.76 -7.18 -0.23
N HIS A 71 -10.00 -6.21 0.65
CA HIS A 71 -10.03 -6.43 2.10
C HIS A 71 -11.11 -7.44 2.53
N SER A 72 -12.21 -7.57 1.76
CA SER A 72 -13.29 -8.54 1.97
C SER A 72 -12.92 -9.96 1.54
N GLY A 73 -11.75 -10.16 0.93
CA GLY A 73 -11.30 -11.45 0.41
C GLY A 73 -11.94 -11.79 -0.93
N GLU A 74 -12.12 -10.81 -1.80
CA GLU A 74 -12.61 -10.98 -3.17
C GLU A 74 -11.44 -10.82 -4.15
N LEU A 75 -11.44 -11.61 -5.22
CA LEU A 75 -10.53 -11.45 -6.36
C LEU A 75 -11.22 -10.56 -7.39
N HIS A 76 -10.60 -9.42 -7.70
CA HIS A 76 -11.05 -8.54 -8.78
C HIS A 76 -10.05 -8.56 -9.94
N LEU A 77 -10.57 -8.58 -11.17
CA LEU A 77 -9.80 -8.35 -12.39
C LEU A 77 -9.98 -6.90 -12.82
N TRP A 78 -8.89 -6.28 -13.27
CA TRP A 78 -8.87 -4.94 -13.83
C TRP A 78 -8.40 -5.03 -15.28
N VAL A 79 -9.08 -4.35 -16.20
CA VAL A 79 -8.62 -4.24 -17.60
C VAL A 79 -8.68 -2.80 -18.04
N ASN A 80 -7.54 -2.25 -18.48
CA ASN A 80 -7.39 -0.87 -18.93
C ASN A 80 -7.94 0.15 -17.91
N GLY A 81 -7.62 -0.05 -16.63
CA GLY A 81 -8.05 0.79 -15.51
C GLY A 81 -9.52 0.64 -15.10
N ARG A 82 -10.25 -0.34 -15.64
CA ARG A 82 -11.65 -0.63 -15.27
C ARG A 82 -11.73 -1.92 -14.45
N ASP A 83 -12.37 -1.84 -13.29
CA ASP A 83 -12.75 -3.01 -12.50
C ASP A 83 -13.81 -3.84 -13.22
N CYS A 84 -13.53 -5.12 -13.42
CA CYS A 84 -14.43 -6.11 -14.03
C CYS A 84 -15.34 -6.79 -12.98
N GLY A 85 -15.15 -6.49 -11.69
CA GLY A 85 -15.94 -7.00 -10.57
C GLY A 85 -15.35 -8.26 -9.92
N SER A 86 -16.09 -8.80 -8.95
CA SER A 86 -15.64 -9.97 -8.17
C SER A 86 -15.67 -11.25 -9.02
N ALA A 87 -14.49 -11.82 -9.28
CA ALA A 87 -14.29 -13.08 -9.98
C ALA A 87 -14.42 -14.30 -9.05
N ALA A 88 -14.00 -14.15 -7.79
CA ALA A 88 -14.11 -15.17 -6.75
C ALA A 88 -14.14 -14.51 -5.36
N THR A 89 -14.68 -15.23 -4.37
CA THR A 89 -14.79 -14.76 -2.98
C THR A 89 -14.14 -15.76 -2.02
N GLY A 90 -13.88 -15.34 -0.78
CA GLY A 90 -13.26 -16.21 0.23
C GLY A 90 -11.75 -16.38 0.08
N ILE A 91 -11.09 -15.47 -0.64
CA ILE A 91 -9.64 -15.48 -0.85
C ILE A 91 -8.95 -15.13 0.48
N PRO A 92 -8.05 -15.98 1.01
CA PRO A 92 -7.31 -15.70 2.25
C PRO A 92 -6.26 -14.60 2.03
N PRO A 93 -5.82 -13.89 3.08
CA PRO A 93 -4.71 -12.95 2.99
C PRO A 93 -3.38 -13.67 2.73
N GLY A 94 -2.35 -12.94 2.29
CA GLY A 94 -1.03 -13.51 2.04
C GLY A 94 -0.97 -14.39 0.79
N VAL A 95 -1.62 -13.95 -0.29
CA VAL A 95 -1.63 -14.63 -1.59
C VAL A 95 -0.66 -13.97 -2.57
N TRP A 96 -0.17 -14.74 -3.53
CA TRP A 96 0.67 -14.27 -4.62
C TRP A 96 -0.16 -14.12 -5.89
N ALA A 97 0.15 -13.09 -6.67
CA ALA A 97 -0.31 -13.00 -8.05
C ALA A 97 0.43 -14.03 -8.90
N VAL A 98 -0.30 -14.69 -9.80
CA VAL A 98 0.21 -15.63 -10.79
C VAL A 98 -0.26 -15.22 -12.17
N VAL A 99 0.64 -15.32 -13.15
CA VAL A 99 0.37 -15.10 -14.57
C VAL A 99 0.92 -16.27 -15.36
N ASP A 100 0.17 -16.76 -16.34
CA ASP A 100 0.63 -17.74 -17.32
C ASP A 100 0.68 -17.12 -18.71
N LEU A 101 1.89 -17.01 -19.27
CA LEU A 101 2.07 -16.56 -20.64
C LEU A 101 1.77 -17.71 -21.60
N TYR A 102 0.52 -17.75 -22.06
CA TYR A 102 0.01 -18.76 -22.98
C TYR A 102 -0.43 -18.13 -24.33
N GLY A 103 -0.63 -18.98 -25.35
CA GLY A 103 -1.32 -18.61 -26.59
C GLY A 103 -0.68 -17.42 -27.32
N LYS A 104 -1.47 -16.37 -27.55
CA LYS A 104 -1.04 -15.13 -28.21
C LYS A 104 -0.14 -14.25 -27.34
N CYS A 105 -0.21 -14.38 -26.02
CA CYS A 105 0.61 -13.61 -25.11
C CYS A 105 2.06 -14.15 -25.11
N THR A 106 3.01 -13.25 -25.29
CA THR A 106 4.44 -13.60 -25.39
C THR A 106 5.31 -12.81 -24.43
N GLN A 107 4.85 -11.65 -24.00
CA GLN A 107 5.56 -10.79 -23.06
C GLN A 107 4.56 -9.99 -22.22
N ILE A 108 4.89 -9.82 -20.95
CA ILE A 108 4.20 -8.91 -20.02
C ILE A 108 5.25 -8.12 -19.24
N THR A 109 4.88 -6.92 -18.79
CA THR A 109 5.74 -6.08 -17.96
C THR A 109 4.94 -5.47 -16.82
N VAL A 110 5.38 -5.72 -15.59
CA VAL A 110 4.79 -5.15 -14.37
C VAL A 110 4.92 -3.64 -14.41
N LEU A 111 3.81 -2.95 -14.21
CA LEU A 111 3.76 -1.52 -13.99
C LEU A 111 4.02 -1.23 -12.52
N SER A 112 4.87 -0.24 -12.26
CA SER A 112 5.08 0.22 -10.88
C SER A 112 3.92 1.14 -10.49
N CYS A 113 2.90 0.61 -9.81
CA CYS A 113 1.98 1.42 -9.03
C CYS A 113 2.76 1.95 -7.82
N GLN A 114 3.11 3.24 -7.82
CA GLN A 114 3.42 3.91 -6.56
C GLN A 114 2.13 3.93 -5.72
N PRO A 115 2.19 3.74 -4.39
CA PRO A 115 1.05 4.07 -3.56
C PRO A 115 0.66 5.53 -3.86
N PRO A 116 -0.64 5.85 -3.99
CA PRO A 116 -1.06 7.24 -4.06
C PRO A 116 -0.40 7.98 -2.90
N GLU A 117 0.25 9.11 -3.18
CA GLU A 117 0.71 10.01 -2.11
C GLU A 117 -0.52 10.29 -1.25
N GLU A 118 -0.47 9.89 0.03
CA GLU A 118 -1.53 10.24 0.97
C GLU A 118 -1.62 11.77 0.94
N GLU A 119 -2.70 12.30 0.36
CA GLU A 119 -3.03 13.70 0.54
C GLU A 119 -3.19 13.88 2.05
N GLU A 120 -2.19 14.47 2.71
CA GLU A 120 -2.32 14.92 4.09
C GLU A 120 -3.52 15.88 4.10
N GLU A 121 -4.70 15.38 4.46
CA GLU A 121 -5.81 16.25 4.80
C GLU A 121 -5.34 17.04 6.02
N ASP A 122 -4.98 18.31 5.79
CA ASP A 122 -4.76 19.30 6.83
C ASP A 122 -6.04 19.35 7.68
N VAL A 123 -6.06 18.58 8.77
CA VAL A 123 -7.11 18.66 9.78
C VAL A 123 -6.92 19.99 10.50
N GLU A 124 -7.59 21.04 10.01
CA GLU A 124 -7.78 22.27 10.78
C GLU A 124 -8.57 21.92 12.05
N ASP A 125 -7.86 21.90 13.18
CA ASP A 125 -8.39 21.64 14.52
C ASP A 125 -9.38 22.74 14.94
N PRO A 126 -10.68 22.45 15.18
CA PRO A 126 -11.63 23.44 15.64
C PRO A 126 -11.84 23.30 17.15
N ASP A 127 -10.96 23.87 17.98
CA ASP A 127 -11.32 24.53 19.26
C ASP A 127 -10.08 24.95 20.07
N THR A 128 -9.72 26.24 20.00
CA THR A 128 -9.21 26.95 21.19
C THR A 128 -9.63 28.41 21.09
N GLY A 129 -10.84 28.71 21.54
CA GLY A 129 -11.21 30.08 21.87
C GLY A 129 -10.30 30.66 22.98
N PRO A 130 -10.14 31.99 23.00
CA PRO A 130 -10.73 32.68 24.15
C PRO A 130 -11.56 33.90 23.74
N LEU A 131 -12.74 33.98 24.35
CA LEU A 131 -13.54 35.19 24.57
C LEU A 131 -12.65 36.41 24.87
N LEU A 132 -12.94 37.57 24.28
CA LEU A 132 -13.18 38.84 24.99
C LEU A 132 -14.10 39.76 24.16
N SER A 133 -14.98 40.45 24.87
CA SER A 133 -16.27 41.01 24.43
C SER A 133 -16.23 42.51 24.04
N ALA A 134 -17.12 42.85 23.11
CA ALA A 134 -17.91 44.08 22.94
C ALA A 134 -17.33 45.46 23.31
N GLY A 135 -17.24 46.34 22.30
CA GLY A 135 -17.24 47.80 22.48
C GLY A 135 -18.61 48.40 22.17
N HIS A 136 -19.16 49.18 23.11
CA HIS A 136 -20.08 50.32 22.91
C HIS A 136 -19.88 51.33 24.09
N PRO A 137 -20.18 52.63 23.92
CA PRO A 137 -19.55 53.73 24.68
C PRO A 137 -20.36 54.28 25.90
N ARG A 138 -19.64 54.96 26.83
CA ARG A 138 -19.93 56.09 27.79
C ARG A 138 -21.41 56.36 28.21
N PRO A 139 -21.73 56.82 29.46
CA PRO A 139 -21.26 58.12 29.99
C PRO A 139 -21.05 58.28 31.52
N ASP A 140 -20.54 59.47 31.82
CA ASP A 140 -20.21 60.24 33.03
C ASP A 140 -21.11 60.16 34.29
N LYS A 141 -20.51 60.15 35.51
CA LYS A 141 -20.58 61.26 36.51
C LYS A 141 -19.81 61.00 37.83
N PHE A 142 -19.08 62.04 38.24
CA PHE A 142 -18.33 62.41 39.46
C PHE A 142 -19.06 62.29 40.84
N PRO A 143 -18.46 62.67 42.01
CA PRO A 143 -17.05 62.98 42.38
C PRO A 143 -16.57 62.34 43.72
N SER A 144 -15.28 62.44 44.03
CA SER A 144 -14.79 63.14 45.24
C SER A 144 -13.26 63.17 45.29
N SER A 145 -12.74 64.39 45.19
CA SER A 145 -11.34 64.76 45.36
C SER A 145 -10.98 64.85 46.85
N LEU A 146 -9.67 64.75 47.13
CA LEU A 146 -8.85 65.26 48.25
C LEU A 146 -7.79 64.18 48.54
N ASP A 147 -6.49 64.41 48.58
CA ASP A 147 -5.67 65.62 48.44
C ASP A 147 -4.18 65.17 48.33
N SER A 148 -3.35 66.02 47.70
CA SER A 148 -1.89 66.19 47.94
C SER A 148 -0.92 64.99 47.75
N ASP A 149 0.34 65.09 47.33
CA ASP A 149 1.20 66.04 46.62
C ASP A 149 2.49 65.23 46.29
N SER A 150 3.20 65.67 45.25
CA SER A 150 4.63 65.48 44.97
C SER A 150 5.32 64.10 45.08
N GLY A 151 5.77 63.63 43.90
CA GLY A 151 7.21 63.50 43.67
C GLY A 151 7.88 62.14 43.92
N PHE A 152 8.35 61.55 42.81
CA PHE A 152 9.40 60.52 42.65
C PHE A 152 8.98 59.06 42.85
N PRO A 153 9.19 58.18 41.84
CA PRO A 153 8.96 56.75 42.01
C PRO A 153 10.04 56.13 42.90
N SER A 154 9.55 55.50 43.94
CA SER A 154 10.25 54.69 44.93
C SER A 154 10.36 53.24 44.44
N THR A 155 11.52 52.64 44.76
CA THR A 155 11.73 51.26 45.27
C THR A 155 11.22 50.06 44.45
N GLU A 156 12.07 49.13 44.02
CA GLU A 156 12.89 48.16 44.80
C GLU A 156 12.09 47.03 45.49
N LEU A 157 12.53 45.80 45.15
CA LEU A 157 12.62 44.54 45.91
C LEU A 157 11.34 43.69 46.16
N SER A 158 11.44 42.37 45.87
CA SER A 158 11.94 41.43 46.88
C SER A 158 12.03 39.95 46.44
N ALA A 159 13.18 39.36 46.82
CA ALA A 159 13.40 38.01 47.38
C ALA A 159 12.99 36.78 46.54
N VAL A 160 13.87 35.84 46.17
CA VAL A 160 14.89 35.15 46.98
C VAL A 160 15.95 34.55 46.05
N VAL A 161 17.22 34.92 46.24
CA VAL A 161 18.37 34.14 45.78
C VAL A 161 18.93 33.40 46.99
N SER A 162 19.04 32.08 46.87
CA SER A 162 19.98 31.16 47.53
C SER A 162 19.29 29.95 48.16
N ASN A 163 19.38 28.79 47.50
CA ASN A 163 19.85 27.53 48.08
C ASN A 163 19.59 26.36 47.12
N ALA A 164 20.54 26.07 46.23
CA ALA A 164 20.65 24.77 45.55
C ALA A 164 22.07 24.19 45.64
N ILE A 165 22.81 24.53 46.71
CA ILE A 165 24.07 23.87 47.08
C ILE A 165 23.91 23.36 48.51
N LEU A 166 23.31 22.17 48.67
CA LEU A 166 23.54 21.22 49.77
C LEU A 166 22.50 20.09 49.72
N SER A 167 22.68 19.13 48.81
CA SER A 167 22.03 17.82 48.88
C SER A 167 22.87 16.74 48.19
N ALA A 168 24.20 16.78 48.37
CA ALA A 168 25.12 15.75 47.88
C ALA A 168 25.43 14.65 48.93
N TYR A 169 24.66 14.59 50.02
CA TYR A 169 24.80 13.55 51.04
C TYR A 169 23.43 13.11 51.54
N HIS A 170 22.69 12.39 50.70
CA HIS A 170 21.80 11.29 51.08
C HIS A 170 21.35 10.63 49.77
N GLY A 171 21.82 9.41 49.53
CA GLY A 171 21.75 8.73 48.24
C GLY A 171 20.33 8.36 47.82
N ASN A 172 19.70 9.22 47.01
CA ASN A 172 18.54 8.82 46.22
C ASN A 172 18.63 9.44 44.82
N LEU A 173 19.15 8.66 43.88
CA LEU A 173 19.28 9.03 42.47
C LEU A 173 17.90 8.92 41.83
N LEU A 174 17.21 10.04 41.63
CA LEU A 174 16.01 10.09 40.81
C LEU A 174 16.44 10.04 39.34
N SER A 175 16.07 8.96 38.65
CA SER A 175 16.24 8.78 37.21
C SER A 175 15.50 9.88 36.45
N VAL A 176 16.23 10.82 35.87
CA VAL A 176 15.69 11.74 34.87
C VAL A 176 15.70 11.03 33.52
N SER A 177 14.54 10.51 33.11
CA SER A 177 14.33 10.04 31.74
C SER A 177 14.34 11.25 30.81
N LEU A 178 15.45 11.47 30.09
CA LEU A 178 15.45 12.32 28.91
C LEU A 178 14.55 11.65 27.88
N GLY A 179 13.34 12.18 27.68
CA GLY A 179 12.48 11.74 26.59
C GLY A 179 13.18 11.98 25.26
N SER A 180 13.49 10.91 24.54
CA SER A 180 13.88 10.98 23.14
C SER A 180 12.76 11.64 22.34
N PRO A 181 13.06 12.48 21.32
CA PRO A 181 12.03 12.92 20.40
C PRO A 181 11.35 11.68 19.78
N PRO A 182 10.04 11.74 19.48
CA PRO A 182 9.36 10.64 18.82
C PRO A 182 10.10 10.33 17.51
N PRO A 183 10.20 9.05 17.10
CA PRO A 183 10.77 8.73 15.81
C PRO A 183 9.91 9.44 14.76
N ALA A 184 10.52 10.36 14.02
CA ALA A 184 9.96 10.82 12.76
C ALA A 184 9.61 9.56 11.97
N ALA A 185 8.38 9.52 11.42
CA ALA A 185 7.95 8.47 10.54
C ALA A 185 9.07 8.20 9.53
N GLU A 186 9.66 7.00 9.61
CA GLU A 186 10.68 6.56 8.68
C GLU A 186 10.02 6.37 7.32
N HIS A 187 9.94 7.43 6.52
CA HIS A 187 9.92 7.27 5.08
C HIS A 187 11.34 6.88 4.65
N SER A 188 11.71 5.64 4.98
CA SER A 188 12.80 4.97 4.28
C SER A 188 12.42 4.95 2.80
N PRO A 189 13.31 5.36 1.87
CA PRO A 189 13.05 5.16 0.44
C PRO A 189 12.71 3.68 0.23
N PRO A 190 11.70 3.33 -0.59
CA PRO A 190 11.29 1.94 -0.75
C PRO A 190 12.54 1.14 -1.11
N THR A 191 13.00 0.32 -0.17
CA THR A 191 14.07 -0.60 -0.47
C THR A 191 13.55 -1.52 -1.57
N SER A 192 14.42 -1.98 -2.47
CA SER A 192 14.06 -2.82 -3.62
C SER A 192 13.18 -4.06 -3.28
N ASN A 193 13.02 -4.39 -2.00
CA ASN A 193 12.17 -5.46 -1.49
C ASN A 193 10.67 -5.15 -1.47
N ASP A 194 10.24 -3.87 -1.46
CA ASP A 194 8.81 -3.56 -1.35
C ASP A 194 8.13 -3.45 -2.72
N ALA A 195 8.89 -3.37 -3.82
CA ALA A 195 8.34 -3.36 -5.16
C ALA A 195 7.75 -4.74 -5.52
N LEU A 196 6.54 -4.74 -6.09
CA LEU A 196 5.99 -5.91 -6.76
C LEU A 196 6.77 -6.13 -8.06
N LEU A 197 7.44 -7.27 -8.14
CA LEU A 197 8.22 -7.75 -9.27
C LEU A 197 7.89 -9.22 -9.51
N PHE A 198 8.38 -9.81 -10.58
CA PHE A 198 8.35 -11.26 -10.75
C PHE A 198 9.39 -11.95 -9.86
N HIS A 199 8.98 -13.08 -9.28
CA HIS A 199 9.87 -13.96 -8.54
C HIS A 199 10.89 -14.64 -9.48
N GLU A 200 12.13 -14.83 -9.01
CA GLU A 200 13.20 -15.42 -9.84
C GLU A 200 12.91 -16.87 -10.25
N LYS A 201 12.30 -17.65 -9.35
CA LYS A 201 11.78 -18.98 -9.66
C LYS A 201 10.46 -18.83 -10.42
N CYS A 202 10.42 -19.36 -11.63
CA CYS A 202 9.29 -19.33 -12.56
C CYS A 202 9.34 -20.55 -13.48
N GLY A 203 8.34 -20.68 -14.37
CA GLY A 203 8.25 -21.72 -15.37
C GLY A 203 9.46 -21.78 -16.31
N THR A 204 9.79 -22.97 -16.81
CA THR A 204 11.03 -23.24 -17.54
C THR A 204 11.17 -22.47 -18.85
N LEU A 205 10.06 -21.98 -19.42
CA LEU A 205 10.06 -21.19 -20.65
C LEU A 205 9.99 -19.69 -20.40
N ILE A 206 10.08 -19.23 -19.16
CA ILE A 206 10.15 -17.80 -18.86
C ILE A 206 11.59 -17.29 -18.90
N LYS A 207 11.74 -16.11 -19.48
CA LYS A 207 12.93 -15.28 -19.37
C LYS A 207 12.52 -13.98 -18.69
N LEU A 208 13.09 -13.75 -17.52
CA LEU A 208 12.94 -12.49 -16.83
C LEU A 208 13.96 -11.47 -17.34
N SER A 209 13.55 -10.20 -17.41
CA SER A 209 14.39 -9.07 -17.79
C SER A 209 13.89 -7.80 -17.09
N ASN A 210 14.54 -6.66 -17.35
CA ASN A 210 14.18 -5.36 -16.77
C ASN A 210 14.10 -5.39 -15.23
N GLY A 211 15.10 -6.01 -14.58
CA GLY A 211 15.12 -6.15 -13.12
C GLY A 211 13.92 -6.95 -12.58
N ASN A 212 13.56 -8.05 -13.26
CA ASN A 212 12.41 -8.89 -12.98
C ASN A 212 11.04 -8.19 -13.12
N LYS A 213 10.96 -7.08 -13.86
CA LYS A 213 9.67 -6.48 -14.23
C LYS A 213 9.05 -7.09 -15.46
N THR A 214 9.86 -7.66 -16.36
CA THR A 214 9.37 -8.16 -17.65
C THR A 214 9.56 -9.67 -17.71
N ALA A 215 8.48 -10.39 -17.99
CA ALA A 215 8.49 -11.82 -18.28
C ALA A 215 8.21 -12.04 -19.76
N GLU A 216 9.05 -12.84 -20.42
CA GLU A 216 8.93 -13.17 -21.84
C GLU A 216 8.98 -14.69 -22.02
N ARG A 217 8.08 -15.23 -22.85
CA ARG A 217 8.09 -16.64 -23.23
C ARG A 217 9.20 -16.91 -24.25
N ARG A 218 10.08 -17.86 -23.94
CA ARG A 218 11.13 -18.33 -24.85
C ARG A 218 10.51 -19.17 -25.96
N ARG A 219 10.98 -18.98 -27.20
CA ARG A 219 10.54 -19.74 -28.39
C ARG A 219 9.00 -19.76 -28.52
N PRO A 220 8.34 -18.59 -28.57
CA PRO A 220 6.87 -18.50 -28.51
C PRO A 220 6.15 -19.15 -29.71
N LEU A 221 6.89 -19.50 -30.76
CA LEU A 221 6.39 -20.19 -31.95
C LEU A 221 6.46 -21.72 -31.85
N ASP A 222 7.28 -22.26 -30.94
CA ASP A 222 7.58 -23.70 -30.85
C ASP A 222 6.89 -24.37 -29.66
N GLU A 223 6.81 -23.68 -28.51
CA GLU A 223 6.33 -24.24 -27.24
C GLU A 223 5.40 -23.26 -26.52
N PHE A 224 4.36 -23.77 -25.86
CA PHE A 224 3.21 -22.97 -25.40
C PHE A 224 2.83 -23.11 -23.94
N ASN A 225 3.56 -23.92 -23.21
CA ASN A 225 3.31 -24.26 -21.82
C ASN A 225 4.52 -23.87 -20.96
N ASN A 226 4.43 -24.08 -19.65
CA ASN A 226 5.49 -23.74 -18.69
C ASN A 226 5.83 -22.23 -18.70
N GLY A 227 4.82 -21.39 -18.97
CA GLY A 227 4.87 -19.93 -19.00
C GLY A 227 4.46 -19.27 -17.67
N VAL A 228 4.36 -20.05 -16.60
CA VAL A 228 3.86 -19.57 -15.30
C VAL A 228 4.91 -18.75 -14.57
N VAL A 229 4.52 -17.58 -14.09
CA VAL A 229 5.34 -16.66 -13.29
C VAL A 229 4.49 -16.07 -12.17
N MET A 230 5.12 -15.73 -11.04
CA MET A 230 4.44 -15.22 -9.84
C MET A 230 5.12 -13.97 -9.30
N THR A 231 4.43 -13.20 -8.46
CA THR A 231 5.06 -12.08 -7.75
C THR A 231 6.16 -12.54 -6.80
N ASN A 232 7.15 -11.67 -6.57
CA ASN A 232 8.28 -11.91 -5.67
C ASN A 232 7.89 -11.97 -4.18
N ARG A 233 6.70 -11.48 -3.84
CA ARG A 233 6.13 -11.49 -2.49
C ARG A 233 4.60 -11.61 -2.54
N PRO A 234 3.95 -11.96 -1.41
CA PRO A 234 2.50 -11.85 -1.32
C PRO A 234 2.02 -10.42 -1.58
N LEU A 235 0.83 -10.31 -2.15
CA LEU A 235 0.09 -9.05 -2.24
C LEU A 235 -0.39 -8.64 -0.85
N LYS A 236 -0.30 -7.34 -0.57
CA LYS A 236 -0.98 -6.71 0.56
C LYS A 236 -2.47 -6.60 0.24
N ASP A 237 -3.29 -6.40 1.26
CA ASP A 237 -4.74 -6.23 1.07
C ASP A 237 -5.00 -4.95 0.26
N CYS A 238 -5.88 -5.06 -0.73
CA CYS A 238 -6.18 -4.02 -1.70
C CYS A 238 -4.96 -3.55 -2.53
N GLU A 239 -3.85 -4.29 -2.54
CA GLU A 239 -2.75 -4.01 -3.44
C GLU A 239 -3.04 -4.59 -4.83
N MET A 240 -2.95 -3.74 -5.85
CA MET A 240 -3.11 -4.13 -7.24
C MET A 240 -1.76 -4.56 -7.83
N PHE A 241 -1.77 -5.67 -8.55
CA PHE A 241 -0.68 -6.11 -9.42
C PHE A 241 -1.13 -5.96 -10.87
N GLU A 242 -0.44 -5.12 -11.66
CA GLU A 242 -0.76 -4.78 -13.06
C GLU A 242 0.49 -4.84 -13.95
#